data_AF-A0A536G1U4-F1
#
_entry.id   AF-A0A536G1U4-F1
#
_cell.length_a   1.000
_cell.length_b   1.000
_cell.length_c   1.000
_cell.angle_alpha   90.00
_cell.angle_beta   90.00
_cell.angle_gamma   90.00
#
_symmetry.space_group_name_H-M   'P 1'
#
loop_
_entity.id
_entity.type
_entity.pdbx_description
1 polymer ?
#
loop_
_entity_poly.entity_id
_entity_poly.type
_entity_poly.pdbx_seq_one_letter_code
_entity_poly.pdbx_strand_id
1 'polypeptide(L)' 'MTRGEGGWWTAPDVDAAPGARYGFALDGGDTRPDPRSAFQPDGVFGLSAVVDHQVYRWADSGWTGRPLAGSVIYELHV' A
#
# COMPACT_ATOMS: atom_id res chain seq x y z
N MET A 1 12.78 14.22 1.47
CA MET A 1 12.57 13.43 2.69
C MET A 1 13.60 13.85 3.72
N THR A 2 13.26 13.80 5.01
CA THR A 2 14.14 14.09 6.13
C THR A 2 14.65 12.79 6.72
N ARG A 3 15.95 12.73 6.98
CA ARG A 3 16.59 11.54 7.59
C ARG A 3 16.30 11.51 9.09
N GLY A 4 15.81 10.37 9.56
CA GLY A 4 15.65 10.05 10.98
C GLY A 4 16.70 9.05 11.48
N GLU A 5 16.46 8.50 12.66
CA GLU A 5 17.31 7.45 13.25
C GLU A 5 17.13 6.10 12.55
N GLY A 6 18.09 5.18 12.74
CA GLY A 6 17.96 3.79 12.27
C GLY A 6 17.84 3.61 10.75
N GLY A 7 18.23 4.62 9.95
CA GLY A 7 18.12 4.57 8.49
C GLY A 7 16.74 4.93 7.95
N TRP A 8 15.84 5.45 8.79
CA TRP A 8 14.52 5.90 8.36
C TRP A 8 14.56 7.23 7.62
N TRP A 9 13.65 7.37 6.67
CA TRP A 9 13.39 8.61 5.94
C TRP A 9 11.89 8.91 5.99
N THR A 10 11.53 10.16 6.27
CA THR A 10 10.11 10.58 6.36
C THR A 10 9.88 11.86 5.57
N ALA A 11 8.61 12.13 5.23
CA ALA A 11 8.21 13.37 4.57
C ALA A 11 6.82 13.79 5.07
N PRO A 12 6.71 14.18 6.36
CA PRO A 12 5.42 14.47 6.98
C PRO A 12 4.69 15.68 6.38
N ASP A 13 5.43 16.60 5.78
CA ASP A 13 4.89 17.83 5.19
C ASP A 13 4.44 17.66 3.73
N VAL A 14 4.53 16.45 3.18
CA VAL A 14 4.04 16.15 1.83
C VAL A 14 2.57 15.78 1.93
N ASP A 15 1.72 16.70 1.49
CA ASP A 15 0.30 16.41 1.30
C ASP A 15 0.12 15.59 0.02
N ALA A 16 -0.35 14.34 0.18
CA ALA A 16 -0.58 13.42 -0.92
C ALA A 16 -2.01 12.88 -0.83
N ALA A 17 -2.87 13.40 -1.69
CA ALA A 17 -4.26 12.97 -1.77
C ALA A 17 -4.38 11.49 -2.21
N PRO A 18 -5.49 10.80 -1.89
CA PRO A 18 -5.74 9.45 -2.40
C PRO A 18 -5.63 9.41 -3.93
N GLY A 19 -4.94 8.40 -4.45
CA GLY A 19 -4.65 8.24 -5.88
C GLY A 19 -3.43 9.00 -6.39
N ALA A 20 -2.83 9.91 -5.60
CA ALA A 20 -1.60 10.60 -5.98
C ALA A 20 -0.49 9.60 -6.30
N ARG A 21 0.21 9.83 -7.42
CA ARG A 21 1.33 9.00 -7.88
C ARG A 21 2.61 9.38 -7.15
N TYR A 22 3.35 8.39 -6.66
CA TYR A 22 4.60 8.61 -5.94
C TYR A 22 5.64 7.51 -6.19
N GLY A 23 6.89 7.85 -5.90
CA GLY A 23 8.01 6.93 -5.90
C GLY A 23 9.20 7.56 -5.16
N PHE A 24 10.25 6.77 -4.94
CA PHE A 24 11.44 7.22 -4.22
C PHE A 24 12.63 7.27 -5.16
N ALA A 25 13.38 8.38 -5.11
CA ALA A 25 14.68 8.51 -5.77
C ALA A 25 15.76 8.40 -4.70
N LEU A 26 16.71 7.49 -4.89
CA LEU A 26 17.86 7.29 -4.01
C LEU A 26 19.06 8.03 -4.60
N ASP A 27 19.69 8.88 -3.80
CA ASP A 27 20.90 9.62 -4.18
C ASP A 27 20.80 10.36 -5.53
N GLY A 28 19.60 10.88 -5.85
CA GLY A 28 19.32 11.59 -7.10
C GLY A 28 19.20 10.70 -8.34
N GLY A 29 19.20 9.37 -8.17
CA GLY A 29 18.98 8.41 -9.24
C GLY A 29 17.52 8.31 -9.69
N ASP A 30 17.25 7.31 -10.54
CA ASP A 30 15.91 7.07 -11.07
C ASP A 30 14.87 6.88 -9.96
N THR A 31 13.66 7.39 -10.20
CA THR A 31 12.52 7.14 -9.32
C THR A 31 12.11 5.67 -9.39
N ARG A 32 11.94 5.04 -8.23
CA ARG A 32 11.54 3.63 -8.09
C ARG A 32 10.20 3.53 -7.35
N PRO A 33 9.39 2.49 -7.62
CA PRO A 33 8.18 2.22 -6.85
C PRO A 33 8.50 1.98 -5.37
N ASP A 34 7.52 2.24 -4.54
CA ASP A 34 7.56 1.88 -3.13
C ASP A 34 7.52 0.34 -2.97
N PRO A 35 8.53 -0.29 -2.34
CA PRO A 35 8.50 -1.72 -2.03
C PRO A 35 7.37 -2.12 -1.06
N ARG A 36 6.75 -1.15 -0.38
CA ARG A 36 5.58 -1.34 0.49
C ARG A 36 4.31 -0.69 -0.08
N SER A 37 4.27 -0.47 -1.40
CA SER A 37 3.10 0.09 -2.06
C SER A 37 1.83 -0.71 -1.81
N ALA A 38 0.74 -0.03 -1.50
CA ALA A 38 -0.59 -0.61 -1.42
C ALA A 38 -1.25 -0.77 -2.80
N PHE A 39 -0.78 -0.07 -3.84
CA PHE A 39 -1.35 -0.14 -5.18
C PHE A 39 -0.36 0.27 -6.29
N GLN A 40 -0.26 -0.57 -7.33
CA GLN A 40 0.54 -0.34 -8.53
C GLN A 40 -0.35 -0.22 -9.77
N PRO A 41 -0.88 0.98 -10.06
CA PRO A 41 -1.85 1.20 -11.11
C PRO A 41 -1.28 1.02 -12.52
N ASP A 42 0.01 1.30 -12.69
CA ASP A 42 0.71 1.30 -13.98
C ASP A 42 1.72 0.14 -14.09
N GLY A 43 1.51 -0.92 -13.30
CA GLY A 43 2.37 -2.12 -13.24
C GLY A 43 3.52 -2.03 -12.23
N VAL A 44 4.22 -3.15 -12.03
CA VAL A 44 5.21 -3.32 -10.93
C VAL A 44 6.44 -2.40 -11.03
N PHE A 45 6.71 -1.83 -12.20
CA PHE A 45 7.78 -0.86 -12.41
C PHE A 45 7.28 0.59 -12.45
N GLY A 46 5.95 0.79 -12.43
CA GLY A 46 5.31 2.10 -12.43
C GLY A 46 5.42 2.80 -11.08
N LEU A 47 4.91 4.03 -11.02
CA LEU A 47 4.79 4.74 -9.75
C LEU A 47 3.69 4.12 -8.89
N SER A 48 3.96 4.05 -7.59
CA SER A 48 2.96 3.69 -6.59
C SER A 48 1.85 4.74 -6.52
N ALA A 49 0.69 4.37 -5.97
CA ALA A 49 -0.38 5.32 -5.68
C ALA A 49 -0.81 5.27 -4.21
N VAL A 50 -1.12 6.44 -3.64
CA VAL A 50 -1.69 6.55 -2.29
C VAL A 50 -3.06 5.87 -2.26
N VAL A 51 -3.28 5.01 -1.26
CA VAL A 51 -4.55 4.33 -1.03
C VAL A 51 -5.16 4.85 0.26
N ASP A 52 -6.39 5.35 0.18
CA ASP A 52 -7.20 5.61 1.37
C ASP A 52 -8.03 4.36 1.70
N HIS A 53 -7.65 3.69 2.78
CA HIS A 53 -8.30 2.48 3.26
C HIS A 53 -9.67 2.73 3.90
N GLN A 54 -10.06 3.99 4.13
CA GLN A 54 -11.35 4.35 4.73
C GLN A 54 -12.45 4.61 3.68
N VAL A 55 -12.10 4.68 2.38
CA VAL A 55 -13.08 4.92 1.31
C VAL A 55 -14.14 3.81 1.27
N TYR A 56 -13.73 2.56 1.45
CA TYR A 56 -14.66 1.45 1.51
C TYR A 56 -15.26 1.31 2.91
N ARG A 57 -16.58 1.51 3.00
CA ARG A 57 -17.34 1.32 4.24
C ARG A 57 -17.75 -0.13 4.37
N TRP A 58 -17.03 -0.87 5.20
CA TRP A 58 -17.35 -2.23 5.58
C TRP A 58 -18.74 -2.33 6.24
N ALA A 59 -19.52 -3.34 5.85
CA ALA A 59 -20.86 -3.61 6.38
C ALA A 59 -20.94 -4.95 7.14
N ASP A 60 -19.80 -5.54 7.46
CA ASP A 60 -19.64 -6.87 8.05
C ASP A 60 -19.15 -6.81 9.50
N SER A 61 -19.50 -5.77 10.26
CA SER A 61 -19.05 -5.58 11.65
C SER A 61 -19.41 -6.72 12.61
N GLY A 62 -20.41 -7.54 12.25
CA GLY A 62 -20.78 -8.75 12.99
C GLY A 62 -19.99 -10.01 12.62
N TRP A 63 -19.10 -9.94 11.63
CA TRP A 63 -18.28 -11.07 11.20
C TRP A 63 -17.11 -11.30 12.17
N THR A 64 -17.01 -12.54 12.68
CA THR A 64 -15.99 -12.94 13.66
C THR A 64 -14.98 -13.96 13.10
N GLY A 65 -15.04 -14.25 11.79
CA GLY A 65 -14.23 -15.29 11.15
C GLY A 65 -14.84 -16.70 11.29
N ARG A 66 -14.10 -17.71 10.81
CA ARG A 66 -14.45 -19.13 10.93
C ARG A 66 -13.23 -19.94 11.36
N PRO A 67 -13.39 -20.97 12.23
CA PRO A 67 -12.30 -21.89 12.54
C PRO A 67 -11.81 -22.65 11.31
N LEU A 68 -10.50 -22.87 11.22
CA LEU A 68 -9.92 -23.67 10.13
C LEU A 68 -10.36 -25.13 10.19
N ALA A 69 -10.46 -25.70 11.39
CA ALA A 69 -10.91 -27.08 11.58
C ALA A 69 -12.33 -27.26 11.02
N GLY A 70 -12.49 -28.20 10.09
CA GLY A 70 -13.77 -28.49 9.43
C GLY A 70 -14.13 -27.55 8.27
N SER A 71 -13.26 -26.61 7.90
CA SER A 71 -13.45 -25.77 6.72
C SER A 71 -13.18 -26.55 5.42
N VAL A 72 -13.89 -26.20 4.35
CA VAL A 72 -13.59 -26.63 2.97
C VAL A 72 -13.11 -25.40 2.20
N ILE A 73 -11.93 -25.50 1.59
CA ILE A 73 -11.30 -24.40 0.84
C ILE A 73 -11.58 -24.58 -0.65
N TYR A 74 -11.93 -23.49 -1.33
CA TYR A 74 -12.07 -23.42 -2.78
C TYR A 74 -10.97 -22.52 -3.37
N GLU A 75 -10.16 -23.06 -4.26
CA GLU A 75 -9.11 -22.33 -4.97
C GLU A 75 -9.66 -21.74 -6.27
N LEU A 76 -9.48 -20.42 -6.46
CA LEU A 76 -9.96 -19.67 -7.62
C LEU A 76 -8.82 -18.84 -8.22
N HIS A 77 -8.64 -18.90 -9.54
CA HIS A 77 -7.81 -17.96 -10.28
C HIS A 77 -8.67 -16.76 -10.72
N VAL A 78 -8.25 -15.56 -10.33
CA VAL A 78 -8.90 -14.28 -10.68
C VAL A 78 -8.66 -13.91 -12.13
#